data_AF-A0A7R9W772-F1
#
_entry.id   AF-A0A7R9W772-F1
#
_cell.length_a   1.000
_cell.length_b   1.000
_cell.length_c   1.000
_cell.angle_alpha   90.00
_cell.angle_beta   90.00
_cell.angle_gamma   90.00
#
_symmetry.space_group_name_H-M   'P 1'
#
loop_
_entity.id
_entity.type
_entity.pdbx_description
1 polymer ?
#
loop_
_entity_poly.entity_id
_entity_poly.type
_entity_poly.pdbx_seq_one_letter_code
_entity_poly.pdbx_strand_id
1 'polypeptide(L)'
;DVFDGIEFYLPQLAHMIIHLEVSWDDAILERFALIVAQQSLHFALQLNWILRGAIEDYQPENADGTANDRYEPLFYGRCVKLLSNVERCVVYGTPQTHELQ
;
A
#
# COMPACT_ATOMS: atom_id res chain seq x y z
N ASP A 1 -3.24 -9.66 21.15
CA ASP A 1 -3.62 -8.24 21.13
C ASP A 1 -4.42 -7.96 19.85
N VAL A 2 -5.19 -6.87 19.75
CA VAL A 2 -5.97 -6.57 18.52
C VAL A 2 -5.03 -6.36 17.32
N PHE A 3 -3.86 -5.75 17.56
CA PHE A 3 -2.84 -5.54 16.54
C PHE A 3 -2.23 -6.84 16.01
N ASP A 4 -1.97 -7.84 16.87
CA ASP A 4 -1.45 -9.15 16.42
C ASP A 4 -2.40 -9.85 15.45
N GLY A 5 -3.71 -9.73 15.71
CA GLY A 5 -4.74 -10.28 14.83
C GLY A 5 -4.76 -9.57 13.47
N ILE A 6 -4.62 -8.25 13.47
CA ILE A 6 -4.58 -7.45 12.24
C ILE A 6 -3.31 -7.74 11.44
N GLU A 7 -2.14 -7.82 12.09
CA GLU A 7 -0.86 -8.14 11.44
C GLU A 7 -0.86 -9.54 10.82
N PHE A 8 -1.49 -10.53 11.48
CA PHE A 8 -1.63 -11.88 10.93
C PHE A 8 -2.36 -11.91 9.58
N TYR A 9 -3.36 -11.03 9.39
CA TYR A 9 -4.14 -10.93 8.15
C TYR A 9 -3.66 -9.84 7.19
N LEU A 10 -2.54 -9.18 7.50
CA LEU A 10 -2.02 -8.08 6.70
C LEU A 10 -1.79 -8.44 5.22
N PRO A 11 -1.24 -9.62 4.85
CA PRO A 11 -1.10 -9.98 3.44
C PRO A 11 -2.43 -10.01 2.68
N GLN A 12 -3.48 -10.57 3.29
CA GLN A 12 -4.82 -10.65 2.70
C GLN A 12 -5.44 -9.26 2.61
N LEU A 13 -5.27 -8.44 3.64
CA LEU A 13 -5.75 -7.06 3.67
C LEU A 13 -5.08 -6.20 2.59
N ALA A 14 -3.76 -6.33 2.41
CA ALA A 14 -3.03 -5.67 1.34
C ALA A 14 -3.51 -6.11 -0.05
N HIS A 15 -3.74 -7.41 -0.24
CA HIS A 15 -4.31 -7.93 -1.49
C HIS A 15 -5.69 -7.32 -1.79
N MET A 16 -6.58 -7.21 -0.79
CA MET A 16 -7.90 -6.59 -0.94
C MET A 16 -7.80 -5.10 -1.30
N ILE A 17 -6.91 -4.36 -0.63
CA ILE A 17 -6.68 -2.93 -0.92
C ILE A 17 -6.18 -2.73 -2.35
N ILE A 18 -5.22 -3.54 -2.80
CA ILE A 18 -4.61 -3.38 -4.13
C ILE A 18 -5.60 -3.79 -5.24
N HIS A 19 -6.29 -4.91 -5.09
CA HIS A 19 -7.01 -5.53 -6.21
C HIS A 19 -8.53 -5.32 -6.19
N LEU A 20 -9.15 -5.25 -5.02
CA LEU A 20 -10.61 -5.25 -4.90
C LEU A 20 -11.15 -3.84 -4.72
N GLU A 21 -10.51 -3.06 -3.85
CA GLU A 21 -10.96 -1.70 -3.51
C GLU A 21 -10.79 -0.70 -4.68
N VAL A 22 -10.13 -1.08 -5.78
CA VAL A 22 -10.11 -0.25 -7.01
C VAL A 22 -11.48 -0.13 -7.66
N SER A 23 -12.39 -1.05 -7.35
CA SER A 23 -13.75 -1.07 -7.88
C SER A 23 -14.79 -0.55 -6.88
N TRP A 24 -14.36 -0.10 -5.70
CA TRP A 24 -15.25 0.31 -4.61
C TRP A 24 -15.42 1.84 -4.59
N ASP A 25 -16.61 2.30 -4.23
CA ASP A 25 -16.93 3.73 -4.16
C ASP A 25 -16.18 4.45 -3.03
N ASP A 26 -15.79 3.71 -1.97
CA ASP A 26 -15.06 4.23 -0.82
C ASP A 26 -13.77 3.44 -0.54
N ALA A 27 -12.68 4.16 -0.28
CA ALA A 27 -11.38 3.62 0.11
C ALA A 27 -11.28 3.33 1.63
N ILE A 28 -12.20 2.51 2.16
CA ILE A 28 -12.33 2.24 3.60
C ILE A 28 -11.15 1.42 4.14
N LEU A 29 -10.70 0.41 3.40
CA LEU A 29 -9.62 -0.48 3.82
C LEU A 29 -8.27 0.25 3.76
N GLU A 30 -8.04 1.07 2.73
CA GLU A 30 -6.87 1.94 2.67
C GLU A 30 -6.84 2.88 3.89
N ARG A 31 -7.94 3.58 4.19
CA ARG A 31 -8.01 4.47 5.36
C ARG A 31 -7.76 3.73 6.67
N PHE A 32 -8.36 2.55 6.82
CA PHE A 32 -8.14 1.71 8.00
C PHE A 32 -6.67 1.32 8.14
N ALA A 33 -6.04 0.83 7.07
CA ALA A 33 -4.63 0.46 7.07
C ALA A 33 -3.72 1.63 7.43
N LEU A 34 -4.02 2.84 6.92
CA LEU A 34 -3.27 4.04 7.26
C LEU A 34 -3.41 4.44 8.73
N ILE A 35 -4.60 4.32 9.33
CA ILE A 35 -4.82 4.58 10.76
C ILE A 35 -4.01 3.59 11.61
N VAL A 36 -4.04 2.30 11.26
CA VAL A 36 -3.27 1.26 11.97
C VAL A 36 -1.76 1.52 11.82
N ALA A 37 -1.30 1.92 10.64
CA ALA A 37 0.10 2.27 10.39
C ALA A 37 0.58 3.46 11.26
N GLN A 38 -0.28 4.40 11.63
CA GLN A 38 0.07 5.48 12.59
C GLN A 38 0.29 4.95 14.01
N GLN A 39 -0.40 3.87 14.38
CA GLN A 39 -0.37 3.32 15.73
C GLN A 39 0.70 2.24 15.90
N SER A 40 1.09 1.55 14.80
CA SER A 40 2.09 0.49 14.80
C SER A 40 3.10 0.68 13.68
N LEU A 41 4.34 1.03 14.05
CA LEU A 41 5.47 1.10 13.12
C LEU A 41 5.80 -0.29 12.52
N HIS A 42 5.59 -1.36 13.29
CA HIS A 42 5.82 -2.73 12.84
C HIS A 42 4.86 -3.09 11.71
N PHE A 43 3.56 -2.84 11.89
CA PHE A 43 2.54 -3.00 10.85
C PHE A 43 2.87 -2.15 9.61
N ALA A 44 3.23 -0.88 9.80
CA ALA A 44 3.58 0.01 8.71
C ALA A 44 4.77 -0.50 7.88
N LEU A 45 5.79 -1.03 8.56
CA LEU A 45 6.95 -1.62 7.90
C LEU A 45 6.56 -2.87 7.11
N GLN A 46 5.78 -3.78 7.69
CA GLN A 46 5.30 -4.97 6.98
C GLN A 46 4.49 -4.61 5.73
N LEU A 47 3.61 -3.60 5.84
CA LEU A 47 2.83 -3.10 4.71
C LEU A 47 3.73 -2.49 3.62
N ASN A 48 4.77 -1.73 4.00
CA ASN A 48 5.77 -1.18 3.08
C ASN A 48 6.44 -2.29 2.26
N TRP A 49 6.87 -3.38 2.90
CA TRP A 49 7.53 -4.50 2.24
C TRP A 49 6.59 -5.22 1.26
N ILE A 50 5.33 -5.43 1.65
CA ILE A 50 4.32 -6.03 0.75
C ILE A 50 4.12 -5.15 -0.49
N LEU A 51 4.01 -3.83 -0.30
CA LEU A 51 3.81 -2.90 -1.42
C LEU A 51 5.03 -2.80 -2.34
N ARG A 52 6.23 -2.82 -1.77
CA ARG A 52 7.50 -2.86 -2.53
C ARG A 52 7.58 -4.12 -3.39
N GLY A 53 7.32 -5.29 -2.81
CA GLY A 53 7.29 -6.55 -3.56
C GLY A 53 6.23 -6.52 -4.67
N ALA A 54 5.03 -6.00 -4.39
CA ALA A 54 3.98 -5.88 -5.39
C ALA A 54 4.37 -4.93 -6.54
N ILE A 55 5.07 -3.82 -6.26
CA ILE A 55 5.56 -2.89 -7.30
C ILE A 55 6.55 -3.60 -8.23
N GLU A 56 7.49 -4.37 -7.67
CA GLU A 56 8.45 -5.18 -8.43
C GLU A 56 7.74 -6.25 -9.27
N ASP A 57 6.71 -6.90 -8.72
CA ASP A 57 5.93 -7.92 -9.44
C ASP A 57 5.10 -7.33 -10.60
N TYR A 58 4.57 -6.11 -10.45
CA TYR A 58 3.79 -5.46 -11.52
C TYR A 58 4.68 -4.87 -12.61
N GLN A 59 5.87 -4.36 -12.26
CA GLN A 59 6.87 -3.88 -13.20
C GLN A 59 8.15 -4.74 -13.12
N PRO A 60 8.08 -6.01 -13.54
CA PRO A 60 9.23 -6.89 -13.48
C PRO A 60 10.32 -6.37 -14.40
N GLU A 61 11.58 -6.47 -13.97
CA GLU A 61 12.72 -6.10 -14.81
C GLU A 61 12.83 -7.04 -16.03
N ASN A 62 13.20 -6.47 -17.17
CA ASN A 62 13.53 -7.22 -18.37
C ASN A 62 14.83 -8.01 -18.18
N ALA A 63 15.12 -8.95 -19.07
CA ALA A 63 16.33 -9.78 -19.00
C ALA A 63 17.65 -8.98 -19.07
N ASP A 64 17.61 -7.73 -19.51
CA ASP A 64 18.71 -6.78 -19.56
C ASP A 64 18.79 -5.86 -18.31
N GLY A 65 17.92 -6.08 -17.31
CA GLY A 65 17.82 -5.28 -16.10
C GLY A 65 17.13 -3.93 -16.29
N THR A 66 16.53 -3.68 -17.46
CA THR A 66 15.75 -2.46 -17.69
C THR A 66 14.32 -2.63 -17.17
N ALA A 67 13.68 -1.52 -16.78
CA ALA A 67 12.28 -1.55 -16.36
C ALA A 67 11.38 -1.97 -17.53
N ASN A 68 10.42 -2.86 -17.28
CA ASN A 68 9.47 -3.27 -18.31
C ASN A 68 8.45 -2.14 -18.59
N ASP A 69 8.40 -1.67 -19.84
CA ASP A 69 7.46 -0.64 -20.30
C ASP A 69 6.02 -1.15 -20.48
N ARG A 70 5.80 -2.47 -20.42
CA ARG A 70 4.48 -3.12 -20.57
C ARG A 70 3.90 -3.62 -19.25
N TYR A 71 4.17 -2.90 -18.17
CA TYR A 71 3.60 -3.22 -16.85
C TYR A 71 2.11 -2.87 -16.77
N GLU A 72 1.39 -3.46 -15.82
CA GLU A 72 -0.02 -3.13 -15.55
C GLU A 72 -0.11 -1.80 -14.77
N PRO A 73 -0.49 -0.67 -15.43
CA PRO A 73 -0.34 0.65 -14.84
C PRO A 73 -1.28 0.91 -13.66
N LEU A 74 -2.43 0.23 -13.64
CA LEU A 74 -3.46 0.43 -12.63
C LEU A 74 -3.03 -0.05 -11.25
N PHE A 75 -2.54 -1.29 -11.14
CA PHE A 75 -2.11 -1.84 -9.85
C PHE A 75 -0.76 -1.26 -9.41
N TYR A 76 0.16 -1.04 -10.35
CA TYR A 76 1.42 -0.36 -10.05
C TYR A 76 1.20 1.03 -9.45
N GLY A 77 0.40 1.88 -10.12
CA GLY A 77 0.11 3.22 -9.65
C GLY A 77 -0.57 3.24 -8.29
N ARG A 78 -1.43 2.25 -8.01
CA ARG A 78 -2.08 2.09 -6.71
C ARG A 78 -1.10 1.72 -5.61
N CYS A 79 -0.20 0.77 -5.85
CA CYS A 79 0.84 0.41 -4.87
C CYS A 79 1.77 1.58 -4.57
N VAL A 80 2.19 2.34 -5.59
CA VAL A 80 3.03 3.55 -5.42
C VAL A 80 2.30 4.62 -4.61
N LYS A 81 1.02 4.88 -4.92
CA LYS A 81 0.19 5.84 -4.17
C LYS A 81 0.04 5.43 -2.71
N LEU A 82 -0.28 4.16 -2.46
CA LEU A 82 -0.46 3.65 -1.09
C LEU A 82 0.85 3.69 -0.30
N LEU A 83 1.96 3.30 -0.93
CA LEU A 83 3.29 3.37 -0.31
C LEU A 83 3.63 4.81 0.09
N SER A 84 3.39 5.77 -0.81
CA SER A 84 3.58 7.20 -0.53
C SER A 84 2.69 7.68 0.61
N ASN A 85 1.43 7.20 0.67
CA ASN A 85 0.51 7.52 1.75
C ASN A 85 0.98 6.94 3.09
N VAL A 86 1.50 5.70 3.12
CA VAL A 86 2.08 5.10 4.33
C VAL A 86 3.29 5.90 4.82
N GLU A 87 4.20 6.29 3.92
CA GLU A 87 5.35 7.13 4.26
C GLU A 87 4.91 8.50 4.81
N ARG A 88 3.95 9.16 4.16
CA ARG A 88 3.30 10.40 4.66
C ARG A 88 2.72 10.23 6.05
N CYS A 89 2.02 9.12 6.28
CA CYS A 89 1.31 8.83 7.51
C CYS A 89 2.28 8.65 8.70
N VAL A 90 3.38 7.94 8.47
CA VAL A 90 4.30 7.48 9.52
C VAL A 90 5.50 8.40 9.73
N VAL A 91 6.07 8.93 8.64
CA VAL A 91 7.31 9.72 8.70
C VAL A 91 7.01 11.20 8.90
N TYR A 92 6.03 11.72 8.17
CA TYR A 92 5.77 13.15 8.13
C TYR A 92 4.74 13.61 9.16
N GLY A 93 4.00 12.68 9.77
CA GLY A 93 3.03 12.94 10.84
C GLY A 93 1.90 13.87 10.36
N THR A 94 0.77 13.27 9.99
CA THR A 94 -0.44 13.88 9.37
C THR A 94 -0.27 14.42 7.94
N PRO A 95 -1.10 13.98 6.97
CA PRO A 95 -1.37 14.78 5.78
C PRO A 95 -2.28 15.95 6.16
N GLN A 96 -2.00 17.14 5.63
CA GLN A 96 -2.98 18.23 5.60
C GLN A 96 -4.25 17.68 4.94
N THR A 97 -5.38 17.75 5.65
CA THR A 97 -6.69 17.17 5.32
C THR A 97 -7.33 17.69 4.03
N HIS A 98 -6.59 18.43 3.19
CA HIS A 98 -7.13 19.24 2.10
C HIS A 98 -6.78 18.74 0.68
N GLU A 99 -5.98 17.69 0.51
CA GLU A 99 -5.53 17.21 -0.82
C GLU A 99 -5.87 15.74 -1.14
N LEU A 100 -6.83 15.14 -0.43
CA LEU A 100 -7.31 13.77 -0.71
C LEU A 100 -8.65 13.74 -1.46
N GLN A 101 -8.94 14.77 -2.28
CA GLN A 101 -10.04 14.76 -3.25
C GLN A 101 -9.51 14.49 -4.65
#